data_AF-A0A4Y2BKX5-F1
#
_entry.id   AF-A0A4Y2BKX5-F1
#
_cell.length_a   1.000
_cell.length_b   1.000
_cell.length_c   1.000
_cell.angle_alpha   90.00
_cell.angle_beta   90.00
_cell.angle_gamma   90.00
#
_symmetry.space_group_name_H-M   'P 1'
#
loop_
_entity.id
_entity.type
_entity.pdbx_description
1 polymer ?
#
loop_
_entity_poly.entity_id
_entity_poly.type
_entity_poly.pdbx_seq_one_letter_code
_entity_poly.pdbx_strand_id
1 'polypeptide(L)'
;MQTSPSEKFFKSGKSTNELVLRFGQSEYEDIKVLISNADPNSRFPQLNPFTLQSFIKDKINRHTSIQNMKFTRQGKIILTTQDPVCAAQLLNLERVVNIPVSTNVIWENITSRFLLYDIPTTVSLPELAAELTKNNEIEIFEIKRFVKQNNTREISPTLNSIERFLDSKRERT
;
A
#
# COMPACT_ATOMS: atom_id res chain seq x y z
N MET A 1 -3.58 23.65 -20.75
CA MET A 1 -4.70 23.47 -19.80
C MET A 1 -4.15 22.80 -18.57
N GLN A 2 -4.10 23.51 -17.44
CA GLN A 2 -3.52 23.05 -16.18
C GLN A 2 -4.61 22.25 -15.46
N THR A 3 -4.48 20.92 -15.41
CA THR A 3 -5.37 20.08 -14.62
C THR A 3 -5.11 20.39 -13.15
N SER A 4 -6.08 21.03 -12.48
CA SER A 4 -6.02 21.18 -11.03
C SER A 4 -5.90 19.79 -10.39
N PRO A 5 -5.05 19.61 -9.36
CA PRO A 5 -5.05 18.38 -8.59
C PRO A 5 -6.47 18.19 -8.07
N SER A 6 -7.06 17.02 -8.28
CA SER A 6 -8.41 16.77 -7.79
C SER A 6 -8.44 16.96 -6.28
N GLU A 7 -9.10 18.01 -5.78
CA GLU A 7 -9.30 18.30 -4.35
C GLU A 7 -10.01 17.16 -3.58
N LYS A 8 -10.44 16.14 -4.32
CA LYS A 8 -11.17 14.97 -3.82
C LYS A 8 -10.26 13.80 -3.45
N PHE A 9 -9.00 13.80 -3.89
CA PHE A 9 -8.12 12.65 -3.73
C PHE A 9 -6.67 13.07 -3.50
N PHE A 10 -6.05 12.49 -2.49
CA PHE A 10 -4.64 12.61 -2.18
C PHE A 10 -4.01 11.23 -2.08
N LYS A 11 -2.80 11.10 -2.63
CA LYS A 11 -1.95 9.92 -2.49
C LYS A 11 -0.54 10.37 -2.14
N SER A 12 0.12 9.62 -1.27
CA SER A 12 1.51 9.88 -0.90
C SER A 12 2.43 9.86 -2.12
N GLY A 13 3.38 10.79 -2.16
CA GLY A 13 4.46 10.80 -3.16
C GLY A 13 5.58 9.79 -2.88
N LYS A 14 5.55 9.11 -1.73
CA LYS A 14 6.54 8.09 -1.36
C LYS A 14 6.36 6.84 -2.22
N SER A 15 7.48 6.21 -2.55
CA SER A 15 7.47 4.91 -3.22
C SER A 15 6.90 3.82 -2.30
N THR A 16 6.35 2.76 -2.92
CA THR A 16 5.87 1.57 -2.19
C THR A 16 6.94 0.99 -1.26
N ASN A 17 8.22 1.05 -1.66
CA ASN A 17 9.34 0.59 -0.83
C ASN A 17 9.57 1.45 0.40
N GLU A 18 9.60 2.77 0.24
CA GLU A 18 9.77 3.69 1.37
C GLU A 18 8.64 3.54 2.37
N LEU A 19 7.43 3.32 1.87
CA LEU A 19 6.29 2.98 2.69
C LEU A 19 6.54 1.64 3.39
N VAL A 20 6.74 0.51 2.68
CA VAL A 20 6.99 -0.79 3.35
C VAL A 20 8.10 -0.75 4.41
N LEU A 21 9.19 -0.03 4.17
CA LEU A 21 10.27 0.12 5.15
C LEU A 21 9.86 0.91 6.39
N ARG A 22 9.04 1.96 6.23
CA ARG A 22 8.43 2.67 7.38
C ARG A 22 7.38 1.82 8.09
N PHE A 23 6.57 1.08 7.33
CA PHE A 23 5.45 0.28 7.83
C PHE A 23 5.95 -0.95 8.61
N GLY A 24 7.02 -1.64 8.19
CA GLY A 24 7.51 -2.81 8.91
C GLY A 24 8.46 -2.54 10.10
N GLN A 25 8.69 -1.28 10.48
CA GLN A 25 9.44 -0.93 11.70
C GLN A 25 8.58 -1.03 12.98
N SER A 26 7.28 -1.10 12.80
CA SER A 26 6.27 -1.28 13.85
C SER A 26 5.92 -2.77 14.01
N GLU A 27 5.39 -3.17 15.18
CA GLU A 27 5.07 -4.57 15.57
C GLU A 27 3.96 -5.25 14.70
N TYR A 28 3.99 -5.11 13.38
CA TYR A 28 2.87 -5.43 12.50
C TYR A 28 2.90 -6.78 11.81
N GLU A 29 1.68 -7.15 11.46
CA GLU A 29 1.19 -8.29 10.71
C GLU A 29 1.89 -8.52 9.35
N ASP A 30 1.75 -9.75 8.86
CA ASP A 30 2.25 -10.26 7.59
C ASP A 30 2.17 -9.28 6.39
N ILE A 31 3.32 -8.85 5.87
CA ILE A 31 3.44 -8.11 4.62
C ILE A 31 3.24 -9.07 3.44
N LYS A 32 2.21 -8.81 2.64
CA LYS A 32 1.90 -9.59 1.44
C LYS A 32 2.32 -8.84 0.19
N VAL A 33 3.35 -9.34 -0.49
CA VAL A 33 3.82 -8.83 -1.78
C VAL A 33 3.14 -9.59 -2.90
N LEU A 34 2.52 -8.86 -3.81
CA LEU A 34 1.88 -9.35 -5.02
C LEU A 34 2.82 -9.17 -6.20
N ILE A 35 3.13 -10.25 -6.90
CA ILE A 35 3.87 -10.24 -8.16
C ILE A 35 2.92 -10.67 -9.28
N SER A 36 2.77 -9.81 -10.27
CA SER A 36 1.93 -10.01 -11.46
C SER A 36 2.78 -9.94 -12.72
N ASN A 37 2.25 -10.37 -13.86
CA ASN A 37 2.88 -10.07 -15.14
C ASN A 37 2.96 -8.55 -15.34
N ALA A 38 4.03 -8.05 -15.96
CA ALA A 38 4.15 -6.64 -16.29
C ALA A 38 3.05 -6.19 -17.28
N ASP A 39 2.60 -7.09 -18.17
CA ASP A 39 1.40 -6.87 -18.97
C ASP A 39 0.15 -7.19 -18.12
N PRO A 40 -0.69 -6.19 -17.79
CA PRO A 40 -1.87 -6.38 -16.95
C PRO A 40 -2.92 -7.32 -17.57
N ASN A 41 -2.89 -7.52 -18.89
CA ASN A 41 -3.79 -8.43 -19.60
C ASN A 41 -3.29 -9.87 -19.65
N SER A 42 -2.03 -10.09 -19.24
CA SER A 42 -1.39 -11.39 -19.27
C SER A 42 -1.36 -12.05 -17.89
N ARG A 43 -1.44 -13.37 -17.87
CA ARG A 43 -1.29 -14.15 -16.63
C ARG A 43 0.18 -14.48 -16.41
N PHE A 44 0.63 -14.40 -15.16
CA PHE A 44 1.93 -14.93 -14.81
C PHE A 44 1.87 -16.46 -14.95
N PRO A 45 2.74 -17.09 -15.75
CA PRO A 45 2.69 -18.51 -15.99
C PRO A 45 2.98 -19.30 -14.71
N GLN A 46 2.40 -20.49 -14.60
CA GLN A 46 2.78 -21.40 -13.51
C GLN A 46 4.22 -21.88 -13.75
N LEU A 47 5.15 -21.36 -12.96
CA LEU A 47 6.54 -21.77 -12.98
C LEU A 47 6.74 -23.05 -12.18
N ASN A 48 7.75 -23.83 -12.58
CA ASN A 48 8.22 -24.94 -11.75
C ASN A 48 8.62 -24.43 -10.35
N PRO A 49 8.09 -25.02 -9.26
CA PRO A 49 8.36 -24.55 -7.90
C PRO A 49 9.84 -24.52 -7.53
N PHE A 50 10.64 -25.48 -7.99
CA PHE A 50 12.07 -25.53 -7.69
C PHE A 50 12.83 -24.40 -8.40
N THR A 51 12.50 -24.12 -9.65
CA THR A 51 13.10 -23.01 -10.41
C THR A 51 12.77 -21.66 -9.76
N LEU A 52 11.51 -21.46 -9.36
CA LEU A 52 11.09 -20.24 -8.69
C LEU A 52 11.79 -20.08 -7.33
N GLN A 53 11.88 -21.16 -6.53
CA GLN A 53 12.59 -21.13 -5.26
C GLN A 53 14.07 -20.81 -5.44
N SER A 54 14.74 -21.44 -6.41
CA SER A 54 16.15 -21.17 -6.68
C SER A 54 16.37 -19.73 -7.11
N PHE A 55 15.49 -19.19 -7.96
CA PHE A 55 15.54 -17.79 -8.37
C PHE A 55 15.40 -16.83 -7.18
N ILE A 56 14.44 -17.09 -6.29
CA ILE A 56 14.22 -16.24 -5.10
C ILE A 56 15.41 -16.31 -4.16
N LYS A 57 15.98 -17.49 -3.94
CA LYS A 57 17.19 -17.65 -3.10
C LYS A 57 18.39 -16.87 -3.66
N ASP A 58 18.52 -16.82 -4.98
CA ASP A 58 19.57 -16.07 -5.67
C ASP A 58 19.37 -14.55 -5.58
N LYS A 59 18.13 -14.07 -5.68
CA LYS A 59 17.82 -12.62 -5.73
C LYS A 59 17.52 -11.98 -4.39
N ILE A 60 17.06 -12.74 -3.41
CA ILE A 60 16.57 -12.22 -2.14
C ILE A 60 17.48 -12.72 -1.00
N ASN A 61 18.25 -11.79 -0.43
CA ASN A 61 19.20 -12.10 0.65
C ASN A 61 18.49 -12.69 1.87
N ARG A 62 17.31 -12.15 2.22
CA ARG A 62 16.50 -12.59 3.37
C ARG A 62 15.39 -13.56 2.97
N HIS A 63 15.63 -14.42 1.98
CA HIS A 63 14.63 -15.36 1.47
C HIS A 63 14.08 -16.32 2.53
N THR A 64 14.83 -16.59 3.61
CA THR A 64 14.37 -17.40 4.74
C THR A 64 13.27 -16.72 5.56
N SER A 65 13.14 -15.40 5.46
CA SER A 65 12.05 -14.62 6.09
C SER A 65 10.72 -14.75 5.33
N ILE A 66 10.70 -15.43 4.17
CA ILE A 66 9.46 -15.69 3.43
C ILE A 66 8.74 -16.85 4.10
N GLN A 67 7.59 -16.57 4.70
CA GLN A 67 6.80 -17.54 5.45
C GLN A 67 5.93 -18.41 4.54
N ASN A 68 5.43 -17.83 3.45
CA ASN A 68 4.50 -18.52 2.56
C ASN A 68 4.55 -17.92 1.15
N MET A 69 4.31 -18.78 0.15
CA MET A 69 4.23 -18.42 -1.26
C MET A 69 3.05 -19.16 -1.90
N LYS A 70 2.17 -18.42 -2.59
CA LYS A 70 0.97 -18.98 -3.21
C LYS A 70 0.77 -18.43 -4.62
N PHE A 71 0.35 -19.29 -5.54
CA PHE A 71 -0.17 -18.88 -6.84
C PHE A 71 -1.67 -18.66 -6.76
N THR A 72 -2.12 -17.49 -7.19
CA THR A 72 -3.55 -17.19 -7.31
C THR A 72 -4.12 -17.80 -8.59
N ARG A 73 -5.44 -18.04 -8.61
CA ARG A 73 -6.15 -18.49 -9.82
C ARG A 73 -6.05 -17.50 -10.99
N GLN A 74 -5.71 -16.24 -10.70
CA GLN A 74 -5.51 -15.19 -11.70
C GLN A 74 -4.10 -15.22 -12.33
N GLY A 75 -3.23 -16.16 -11.94
CA GLY A 75 -1.83 -16.19 -12.39
C GLY A 75 -1.04 -15.02 -11.80
N LYS A 76 -1.08 -14.88 -10.48
CA LYS A 76 -0.25 -13.93 -9.71
C LYS A 76 0.40 -14.68 -8.56
N ILE A 77 1.60 -14.28 -8.15
CA ILE A 77 2.29 -14.85 -7.00
C ILE A 77 2.06 -13.93 -5.80
N ILE A 78 1.67 -14.50 -4.67
CA ILE A 78 1.62 -13.80 -3.39
C ILE A 78 2.70 -14.39 -2.50
N LEU A 79 3.62 -13.54 -2.02
CA LEU A 79 4.60 -13.88 -1.01
C LEU A 79 4.25 -13.19 0.29
N THR A 80 4.39 -13.91 1.40
CA THR A 80 4.12 -13.41 2.75
C THR A 80 5.42 -13.37 3.54
N THR A 81 5.71 -12.22 4.15
CA THR A 81 6.87 -12.04 5.04
C THR A 81 6.55 -11.00 6.10
N GLN A 82 7.14 -11.14 7.29
CA GLN A 82 7.12 -10.10 8.33
C GLN A 82 8.37 -9.20 8.27
N ASP A 83 9.32 -9.52 7.40
CA ASP A 83 10.57 -8.77 7.28
C ASP A 83 10.42 -7.67 6.21
N PRO A 84 10.39 -6.38 6.60
CA PRO A 84 10.23 -5.29 5.64
C PRO A 84 11.37 -5.21 4.63
N VAL A 85 12.58 -5.63 5.00
CA VAL A 85 13.72 -5.66 4.08
C VAL A 85 13.49 -6.73 3.02
N CYS A 86 13.01 -7.91 3.42
CA CYS A 86 12.63 -8.96 2.47
C CYS A 86 11.51 -8.48 1.54
N ALA A 87 10.48 -7.82 2.07
CA ALA A 87 9.38 -7.28 1.27
C ALA A 87 9.87 -6.22 0.26
N ALA A 88 10.72 -5.29 0.68
CA ALA A 88 11.30 -4.28 -0.20
C ALA A 88 12.16 -4.90 -1.31
N GLN A 89 12.95 -5.95 -1.00
CA GLN A 89 13.70 -6.69 -2.02
C GLN A 89 12.78 -7.36 -3.05
N LEU A 90 11.67 -7.96 -2.60
CA LEU A 90 10.67 -8.56 -3.48
C LEU A 90 9.98 -7.52 -4.37
N LEU A 91 9.71 -6.32 -3.84
CA LEU A 91 9.11 -5.23 -4.60
C LEU A 91 10.05 -4.65 -5.68
N ASN A 92 11.36 -4.75 -5.49
CA ASN A 92 12.35 -4.34 -6.50
C ASN A 92 12.56 -5.36 -7.64
N LEU A 93 11.86 -6.50 -7.63
CA LEU A 93 11.96 -7.46 -8.73
C LEU A 93 11.32 -6.88 -10.01
N GLU A 94 12.13 -6.69 -11.04
CA GLU A 94 11.65 -6.32 -12.38
C GLU A 94 11.32 -7.55 -13.24
N ARG A 95 11.92 -8.69 -12.91
CA ARG A 95 11.70 -9.97 -13.60
C ARG A 95 11.68 -11.13 -12.63
N VAL A 96 10.99 -12.20 -13.00
CA VAL A 96 11.02 -13.51 -12.32
C VAL A 96 11.24 -14.58 -13.38
N VAL A 97 12.35 -15.33 -13.28
CA VAL A 97 12.73 -16.39 -14.25
C VAL A 97 12.57 -15.92 -15.70
N ASN A 98 13.15 -14.76 -16.01
CA ASN A 98 13.11 -14.09 -17.32
C ASN A 98 11.76 -13.48 -17.74
N ILE A 99 10.71 -13.56 -16.95
CA ILE A 99 9.42 -12.94 -17.24
C ILE A 99 9.37 -11.55 -16.60
N PRO A 100 9.11 -10.47 -17.35
CA PRO A 100 8.88 -9.14 -16.77
C PRO A 100 7.69 -9.15 -15.81
N VAL A 101 7.84 -8.51 -14.65
CA VAL A 101 6.80 -8.46 -13.62
C VAL A 101 6.47 -7.05 -13.16
N SER A 102 5.26 -6.90 -12.63
CA SER A 102 4.85 -5.77 -11.82
C SER A 102 4.67 -6.24 -10.38
N THR A 103 5.18 -5.48 -9.43
CA THR A 103 5.15 -5.78 -8.00
C THR A 103 4.30 -4.75 -7.27
N ASN A 104 3.58 -5.20 -6.25
CA ASN A 104 2.80 -4.31 -5.38
C ASN A 104 2.59 -4.95 -4.01
N VAL A 105 2.03 -4.20 -3.06
CA VAL A 105 1.69 -4.67 -1.72
C VAL A 105 0.17 -4.79 -1.58
N ILE A 106 -0.28 -5.82 -0.86
CA ILE A 106 -1.66 -5.95 -0.41
C ILE A 106 -1.79 -5.21 0.92
N TRP A 107 -2.11 -3.92 0.81
CA TRP A 107 -2.16 -2.96 1.92
C TRP A 107 -3.20 -3.29 2.99
N GLU A 108 -4.27 -4.02 2.66
CA GLU A 108 -5.34 -4.38 3.59
C GLU A 108 -4.85 -5.10 4.86
N ASN A 109 -3.66 -5.71 4.82
CA ASN A 109 -3.07 -6.42 5.98
C ASN A 109 -2.07 -5.57 6.77
N ILE A 110 -1.74 -4.36 6.32
CA ILE A 110 -0.71 -3.51 6.93
C ILE A 110 -1.16 -2.06 7.16
N THR A 111 -2.36 -1.68 6.71
CA THR A 111 -2.90 -0.32 6.84
C THR A 111 -4.22 -0.31 7.57
N SER A 112 -4.40 0.63 8.48
CA SER A 112 -5.69 0.95 9.09
C SER A 112 -6.44 1.98 8.23
N ARG A 113 -7.78 2.01 8.34
CA ARG A 113 -8.65 3.01 7.69
C ARG A 113 -9.53 3.70 8.74
N PHE A 114 -9.77 5.00 8.61
CA PHE A 114 -10.77 5.70 9.42
C PHE A 114 -11.49 6.80 8.63
N LEU A 115 -12.64 7.20 9.16
CA LEU A 115 -13.44 8.31 8.64
C LEU A 115 -13.25 9.52 9.55
N LEU A 116 -12.93 10.66 8.96
CA LEU A 116 -12.98 11.97 9.59
C LEU A 116 -14.24 12.70 9.12
N TYR A 117 -14.92 13.31 10.08
CA TYR A 117 -16.11 14.12 9.85
C TYR A 117 -15.76 15.60 9.97
N ASP A 118 -16.62 16.45 9.41
CA ASP A 118 -16.62 17.91 9.62
C ASP A 118 -15.35 18.64 9.23
N ILE A 119 -14.57 18.10 8.27
CA ILE A 119 -13.39 18.78 7.75
C ILE A 119 -13.81 19.73 6.63
N PRO A 120 -13.56 21.06 6.74
CA PRO A 120 -13.97 22.02 5.72
C PRO A 120 -13.38 21.69 4.33
N THR A 121 -14.16 21.91 3.27
CA THR A 121 -13.67 21.75 1.89
C THR A 121 -12.55 22.70 1.52
N THR A 122 -12.43 23.81 2.23
CA THR A 122 -11.37 24.82 2.07
C THR A 122 -10.01 24.31 2.52
N VAL A 123 -9.95 23.30 3.40
CA VAL A 123 -8.67 22.69 3.82
C VAL A 123 -8.14 21.82 2.68
N SER A 124 -6.86 21.96 2.34
CA SER A 124 -6.26 21.09 1.31
C SER A 124 -5.98 19.69 1.87
N LEU A 125 -6.18 18.66 1.06
CA LEU A 125 -5.86 17.28 1.46
C LEU A 125 -4.37 17.06 1.78
N PRO A 126 -3.40 17.67 1.05
CA PRO A 126 -1.99 17.58 1.41
C PRO A 126 -1.66 18.21 2.77
N GLU A 127 -2.23 19.38 3.10
CA GLU A 127 -2.02 20.01 4.41
C GLU A 127 -2.62 19.16 5.52
N LEU A 128 -3.85 18.66 5.32
CA LEU A 128 -4.48 17.73 6.25
C LEU A 128 -3.62 16.48 6.48
N ALA A 129 -3.07 15.91 5.40
CA ALA A 129 -2.19 14.75 5.52
C ALA A 129 -0.93 15.09 6.32
N ALA A 130 -0.29 16.23 6.04
CA ALA A 130 0.91 16.65 6.74
C ALA A 130 0.67 16.90 8.24
N GLU A 131 -0.44 17.54 8.59
CA GLU A 131 -0.83 17.82 9.97
C GLU A 131 -1.10 16.53 10.75
N LEU A 132 -1.88 15.61 10.16
CA LEU A 132 -2.19 14.33 10.77
C LEU A 132 -0.94 13.46 10.95
N THR A 133 -0.06 13.42 9.96
CA THR A 133 1.23 12.72 10.05
C THR A 133 2.10 13.29 11.16
N LYS A 134 2.18 14.62 11.28
CA LYS A 134 2.99 15.29 12.31
C LYS A 134 2.44 15.05 13.72
N ASN A 135 1.13 15.12 13.90
CA ASN A 135 0.52 15.09 15.23
C ASN A 135 0.37 13.67 15.79
N ASN A 136 0.25 12.66 14.92
CA ASN A 136 -0.08 11.29 15.35
C ASN A 136 1.04 10.28 15.06
N GLU A 137 2.19 10.70 14.54
CA GLU A 137 3.28 9.80 14.12
C GLU A 137 2.82 8.74 13.10
N ILE A 138 1.88 9.12 12.23
CA ILE A 138 1.26 8.24 11.24
C ILE A 138 1.74 8.53 9.83
N GLU A 139 1.91 7.51 9.00
CA GLU A 139 2.19 7.71 7.57
C GLU A 139 0.91 7.56 6.76
N ILE A 140 0.46 8.64 6.10
CA ILE A 140 -0.76 8.62 5.28
C ILE A 140 -0.41 8.21 3.86
N PHE A 141 -1.02 7.11 3.39
CA PHE A 141 -0.86 6.64 2.02
C PHE A 141 -1.89 7.26 1.07
N GLU A 142 -3.14 7.39 1.52
CA GLU A 142 -4.27 7.78 0.67
C GLU A 142 -5.37 8.48 1.50
N ILE A 143 -5.86 9.61 1.01
CA ILE A 143 -7.05 10.31 1.53
C ILE A 143 -8.03 10.52 0.39
N LYS A 144 -9.30 10.23 0.65
CA LYS A 144 -10.40 10.47 -0.27
C LYS A 144 -11.49 11.30 0.39
N ARG A 145 -11.83 12.42 -0.22
CA ARG A 145 -12.88 13.32 0.25
C ARG A 145 -14.21 13.00 -0.41
N PHE A 146 -15.22 12.86 0.41
CA PHE A 146 -16.62 12.64 0.03
C PHE A 146 -17.46 13.85 0.43
N VAL A 147 -18.01 14.54 -0.57
CA VAL A 147 -18.91 15.67 -0.34
C VAL A 147 -20.35 15.15 -0.32
N LYS A 148 -21.03 15.27 0.83
CA LYS A 148 -22.48 15.02 0.91
C LYS A 148 -23.20 16.25 0.37
N GLN A 149 -23.85 16.14 -0.79
CA GLN A 149 -24.72 17.19 -1.30
C GLN A 149 -25.99 17.24 -0.45
N ASN A 150 -26.06 18.15 0.52
CA ASN A 150 -27.31 18.52 1.15
C ASN A 150 -27.91 19.69 0.36
N ASN A 151 -29.17 19.55 -0.06
CA ASN A 151 -29.84 20.46 -0.99
C ASN A 151 -30.42 21.72 -0.33
N THR A 152 -29.84 22.17 0.79
CA THR A 152 -30.32 23.33 1.55
C THR A 152 -29.16 24.09 2.13
N ARG A 153 -29.22 25.41 1.97
CA ARG A 153 -28.27 26.41 2.46
C ARG A 153 -28.07 26.25 3.97
N GLU A 154 -27.02 25.54 4.36
CA GLU A 154 -26.29 25.69 5.62
C GLU A 154 -25.07 24.76 5.55
N ILE A 155 -23.94 25.25 6.05
CA ILE A 155 -22.57 24.74 5.86
C ILE A 155 -22.54 23.21 6.05
N SER A 156 -22.34 22.49 4.95
CA SER A 156 -22.54 21.04 4.91
C SER A 156 -21.37 20.30 5.57
N PRO A 157 -21.62 19.30 6.44
CA PRO A 157 -20.56 18.48 6.99
C PRO A 157 -19.96 17.62 5.87
N THR A 158 -18.68 17.86 5.56
CA THR A 158 -17.94 17.08 4.58
C THR A 158 -17.22 15.92 5.24
N LEU A 159 -17.34 14.74 4.61
CA LEU A 159 -16.77 13.49 5.08
C LEU A 159 -15.42 13.30 4.38
N ASN A 160 -14.32 13.25 5.13
CA ASN A 160 -13.04 12.81 4.57
C ASN A 160 -12.80 11.37 5.04
N SER A 161 -12.67 10.44 4.10
CA SER A 161 -12.16 9.11 4.41
C SER A 161 -10.64 9.12 4.28
N ILE A 162 -9.93 8.80 5.36
CA ILE A 162 -8.52 8.46 5.27
C ILE A 162 -8.47 6.97 5.07
N GLU A 163 -8.27 6.59 3.80
CA GLU A 163 -8.41 5.21 3.41
C GLU A 163 -7.23 4.37 3.88
N ARG A 164 -6.04 4.93 4.14
CA ARG A 164 -4.86 4.15 4.56
C ARG A 164 -3.86 4.98 5.37
N PHE A 165 -3.60 4.57 6.60
CA PHE A 165 -2.52 5.10 7.45
C PHE A 165 -1.88 4.00 8.33
N LEU A 166 -0.66 4.25 8.81
CA LEU A 166 -0.03 3.50 9.90
C LEU A 166 -0.27 4.15 11.24
N ASP A 167 -0.55 3.39 12.28
CA ASP A 167 -0.59 3.91 13.65
C ASP A 167 0.51 3.30 14.52
N SER A 168 1.64 4.00 14.68
CA SER A 168 2.71 3.59 15.61
C SER A 168 2.16 3.25 17.02
N LYS A 169 1.02 3.82 17.39
CA LYS A 169 0.31 3.60 18.65
C LYS A 169 -0.97 2.82 18.42
N ARG A 170 -0.86 1.54 18.05
CA ARG A 170 -1.95 0.58 18.35
C ARG A 170 -1.99 0.44 19.87
N GLU A 171 -2.64 1.37 20.56
CA GLU A 171 -3.02 1.23 21.96
C GLU A 171 -3.92 0.00 22.05
N ARG A 172 -3.33 -1.10 22.54
CA ARG A 172 -4.08 -2.23 23.04
C ARG A 172 -4.89 -1.70 24.22
N THR A 173 -6.19 -1.51 24.02
CA THR A 173 -7.18 -1.50 25.10
C THR A 173 -7.97 -2.79 25.05
#